data_AF-A0A8K0V447-F1
#
_entry.id   AF-A0A8K0V447-F1
#
_cell.length_a   1.000
_cell.length_b   1.000
_cell.length_c   1.000
_cell.angle_alpha   90.00
_cell.angle_beta   90.00
_cell.angle_gamma   90.00
#
_symmetry.space_group_name_H-M   'P 1'
#
loop_
_entity.id
_entity.type
_entity.pdbx_description
1 polymer ?
#
loop_
_entity_poly.entity_id
_entity_poly.type
_entity_poly.pdbx_seq_one_letter_code
_entity_poly.pdbx_strand_id
1 'polypeptide(L)' 'MSGVINEIDSIDSQCRQGQCGKCLIEIETGALGAVSNKEKIFLELMDLNPEKYRLLCQCSLNSKSVVNSFEG' A
#
# COMPACT_ATOMS: atom_id res chain seq x y z
N MET A 1 -9.69 29.41 -9.30
CA MET A 1 -9.55 28.07 -9.91
C MET A 1 -9.64 27.06 -8.78
N SER A 2 -10.84 26.53 -8.53
CA SER A 2 -11.01 25.42 -7.59
C SER A 2 -10.50 24.16 -8.27
N GLY A 3 -9.34 23.66 -7.85
CA GLY A 3 -8.86 22.35 -8.23
C GLY A 3 -9.81 21.31 -7.65
N VAL A 4 -10.81 20.94 -8.43
CA VAL A 4 -11.68 19.80 -8.11
C VAL A 4 -10.80 18.56 -8.27
N ILE A 5 -10.67 17.78 -7.20
CA ILE A 5 -10.05 16.46 -7.25
C ILE A 5 -10.98 15.65 -8.15
N ASN A 6 -10.58 15.44 -9.41
CA ASN A 6 -11.51 14.99 -10.44
C ASN A 6 -11.99 13.55 -10.23
N GLU A 7 -11.30 12.73 -9.44
CA GLU A 7 -11.76 11.41 -9.00
C GLU A 7 -10.94 10.95 -7.79
N ILE A 8 -11.57 10.20 -6.87
CA ILE A 8 -10.87 9.51 -5.77
C ILE A 8 -10.75 8.05 -6.20
N ASP A 9 -9.54 7.61 -6.52
CA ASP A 9 -9.28 6.19 -6.77
C ASP A 9 -9.42 5.39 -5.47
N SER A 10 -10.18 4.30 -5.54
CA SER A 10 -10.43 3.42 -4.40
C SER A 10 -9.62 2.14 -4.54
N ILE A 11 -8.84 1.81 -3.51
CA ILE A 11 -8.16 0.52 -3.40
C ILE A 11 -8.96 -0.40 -2.48
N ASP A 12 -9.23 -1.63 -2.93
CA ASP A 12 -9.92 -2.63 -2.11
C ASP A 12 -9.04 -3.05 -0.93
N SER A 13 -9.50 -2.76 0.29
CA SER A 13 -8.83 -3.08 1.55
C SER A 13 -9.65 -4.03 2.42
N GLN A 14 -10.34 -5.00 1.81
CA GLN A 14 -11.34 -5.86 2.46
C GLN A 14 -10.94 -6.45 3.82
N CYS A 15 -9.74 -7.05 3.95
CA CYS A 15 -9.40 -7.76 5.19
C CYS A 15 -8.90 -6.84 6.31
N ARG A 16 -8.27 -5.71 5.98
CA ARG A 16 -7.55 -4.79 6.89
C ARG A 16 -6.58 -5.46 7.88
N GLN A 17 -6.16 -6.69 7.59
CA GLN A 17 -5.39 -7.55 8.49
C GLN A 17 -4.06 -7.99 7.88
N GLY A 18 -3.70 -7.47 6.70
CA GLY A 18 -2.43 -7.80 6.04
C GLY A 18 -2.36 -9.23 5.49
N GLN A 19 -3.48 -9.78 5.03
CA GLN A 19 -3.57 -11.21 4.67
C GLN A 19 -4.20 -11.51 3.29
N CYS A 20 -4.85 -10.54 2.63
CA CYS A 20 -5.56 -10.81 1.37
C CYS A 20 -4.89 -10.25 0.10
N GLY A 21 -3.84 -9.43 0.24
CA GLY A 21 -3.11 -8.85 -0.91
C GLY A 21 -3.87 -7.81 -1.74
N LYS A 22 -5.19 -7.63 -1.57
CA LYS A 22 -6.01 -6.71 -2.39
C LYS A 22 -5.59 -5.24 -2.35
N CYS A 23 -4.91 -4.83 -1.29
CA CYS A 23 -4.41 -3.48 -1.12
C CYS A 23 -2.89 -3.38 -1.34
N LEU A 24 -2.34 -4.29 -2.15
CA LEU A 24 -0.93 -4.24 -2.54
C LEU A 24 -0.63 -2.94 -3.27
N ILE A 25 0.49 -2.32 -2.91
CA ILE A 25 1.00 -1.11 -3.52
C ILE A 25 2.52 -1.19 -3.69
N GLU A 26 3.05 -0.46 -4.65
CA GLU A 26 4.48 -0.20 -4.81
C GLU A 26 4.81 1.16 -4.22
N ILE A 27 5.89 1.24 -3.44
CA ILE A 27 6.36 2.50 -2.88
C ILE A 27 7.12 3.24 -3.98
N GLU A 28 6.65 4.43 -4.35
CA GLU A 28 7.41 5.33 -5.21
C GLU A 28 8.29 6.25 -4.35
N THR A 29 7.69 6.93 -3.37
CA THR A 29 8.42 7.78 -2.43
C THR A 29 7.74 7.86 -1.06
N GLY A 30 8.52 8.27 -0.05
CA GLY A 30 8.02 8.57 1.29
C GLY A 30 8.01 7.38 2.26
N ALA A 31 7.74 7.68 3.53
CA ALA A 31 7.69 6.70 4.60
C ALA A 31 6.25 6.20 4.82
N LEU A 32 6.09 4.90 4.98
CA LEU A 32 4.79 4.23 5.18
C LEU A 32 4.66 3.59 6.59
N GLY A 33 5.54 3.98 7.51
CA GLY A 33 5.67 3.35 8.82
C GLY A 33 6.40 2.00 8.76
N ALA A 34 6.64 1.43 9.94
CA ALA A 34 7.36 0.16 10.08
C ALA A 34 6.57 -1.01 9.46
N VAL A 35 7.25 -1.88 8.74
CA VAL A 35 6.70 -3.15 8.26
C VAL A 35 6.52 -4.08 9.46
N SER A 36 5.34 -4.68 9.59
CA SER A 36 5.12 -5.73 10.60
C SER A 36 5.69 -7.07 10.13
N ASN A 37 6.09 -7.95 11.06
CA ASN A 37 6.56 -9.29 10.70
C ASN A 37 5.51 -10.09 9.90
N LYS A 38 4.21 -9.90 10.18
CA LYS A 38 3.13 -10.57 9.45
C LYS A 38 3.07 -10.11 8.00
N GLU A 39 3.14 -8.81 7.77
CA GLU A 39 3.18 -8.21 6.44
C GLU A 39 4.43 -8.69 5.68
N LYS A 40 5.60 -8.68 6.34
CA LYS A 40 6.86 -9.14 5.74
C LYS A 40 6.76 -10.57 5.23
N ILE A 41 6.30 -11.48 6.09
CA ILE A 41 6.11 -12.90 5.73
C ILE A 41 5.12 -13.05 4.59
N PHE A 42 4.01 -12.30 4.61
CA PHE A 42 3.02 -12.34 3.53
C PHE A 42 3.63 -11.91 2.17
N LEU A 43 4.40 -10.82 2.15
CA LEU A 43 5.05 -10.32 0.93
C LEU A 43 6.13 -11.30 0.43
N GLU A 44 6.95 -11.84 1.33
CA GLU A 44 7.96 -12.86 0.98
C GLU A 44 7.31 -14.14 0.41
N LEU A 45 6.17 -14.58 0.95
CA LEU A 45 5.40 -15.72 0.40
C LEU A 45 4.86 -15.46 -1.02
N MET A 46 4.67 -14.19 -1.39
CA MET A 46 4.29 -13.77 -2.73
C MET A 46 5.49 -13.47 -3.64
N ASP A 47 6.71 -13.73 -3.19
CA ASP A 47 7.97 -13.39 -3.89
C ASP A 47 8.13 -11.88 -4.13
N LEU A 48 7.64 -11.06 -3.20
CA LEU A 48 7.69 -9.60 -3.26
C LEU A 48 8.66 -9.04 -2.23
N ASN A 49 9.48 -8.06 -2.64
CA ASN A 49 10.41 -7.37 -1.75
C ASN A 49 9.65 -6.40 -0.80
N PRO A 50 9.70 -6.58 0.53
CA PRO A 50 9.04 -5.70 1.51
C PRO A 50 9.56 -4.26 1.56
N GLU A 51 10.72 -3.98 0.96
CA GLU A 51 11.26 -2.62 0.80
C GLU A 51 10.63 -1.88 -0.38
N LYS A 52 10.10 -2.62 -1.36
CA LYS A 52 9.51 -2.08 -2.58
C LYS A 52 7.98 -2.14 -2.58
N TYR A 53 7.43 -3.18 -1.96
CA TYR A 53 6.00 -3.46 -1.92
C TYR A 53 5.46 -3.42 -0.50
N ARG A 54 4.23 -2.96 -0.35
CA ARG A 54 3.53 -2.86 0.94
C ARG A 54 2.06 -3.20 0.79
N LEU A 55 1.42 -3.54 1.91
CA LEU A 55 -0.04 -3.61 2.00
C LEU A 55 -0.55 -2.29 2.56
N LEU A 56 -1.32 -1.53 1.76
CA LEU A 56 -1.77 -0.19 2.14
C LEU A 56 -2.53 -0.16 3.46
N CYS A 57 -3.32 -1.21 3.75
CA CYS A 57 -4.04 -1.33 5.02
C CYS A 57 -3.15 -1.48 6.25
N GLN A 58 -1.85 -1.71 6.09
CA GLN A 58 -0.85 -1.81 7.17
C GLN A 58 0.04 -0.55 7.23
N CYS A 59 -0.18 0.43 6.35
CA CYS A 59 0.68 1.60 6.22
C CYS A 59 0.16 2.79 7.04
N SER A 60 1.10 3.60 7.53
CA SER A 60 0.82 4.95 8.05
C SER A 60 1.32 5.98 7.05
N LEU A 61 0.39 6.64 6.36
CA LEU A 61 0.70 7.58 5.29
C LEU A 61 0.88 9.00 5.81
N ASN A 62 1.70 9.78 5.11
CA ASN A 62 1.80 11.22 5.28
C ASN A 62 1.70 11.90 3.91
N SER A 63 1.64 13.24 3.89
CA SER A 63 1.45 14.03 2.67
C SER A 63 2.59 13.96 1.66
N LYS A 64 3.71 13.31 1.98
CA LYS A 64 4.87 13.12 1.10
C LYS A 64 4.98 11.69 0.56
N SER A 65 4.05 10.81 0.92
CA SER A 65 4.05 9.43 0.45
C SER A 65 3.38 9.36 -0.92
N VAL A 66 4.07 8.75 -1.89
CA VAL A 66 3.55 8.47 -3.24
C VAL A 66 3.67 6.98 -3.48
N VAL A 67 2.59 6.37 -3.96
CA VAL A 67 2.47 4.92 -4.13
C VAL A 67 1.72 4.63 -5.42
N ASN A 68 2.03 3.49 -6.03
CA ASN A 68 1.29 2.99 -7.19
C ASN A 68 0.44 1.80 -6.76
N SER A 69 -0.86 1.86 -7.06
CA SER A 69 -1.76 0.71 -6.91
C SER A 69 -1.55 -0.29 -8.02
N PHE A 70 -1.72 -1.57 -7.68
CA PHE A 70 -1.82 -2.61 -8.70
C PHE A 70 -3.27 -2.69 -9.19
N GLU A 71 -3.49 -2.23 -10.42
CA GLU A 71 -4.67 -2.64 -11.18
C GLU A 71 -4.38 -4.05 -11.71
N GLY A 72 -5.09 -5.04 -11.18
CA GLY A 72 -5.11 -6.40 -11.73
C GLY A 72 -6.04 -6.51 -12.92
#